data_AF-A0A5D2KHI6-F1
#
_entry.id   AF-A0A5D2KHI6-F1
#
_cell.length_a   1.000
_cell.length_b   1.000
_cell.length_c   1.000
_cell.angle_alpha   90.00
_cell.angle_beta   90.00
_cell.angle_gamma   90.00
#
_symmetry.space_group_name_H-M   'P 1'
#
loop_
_entity.id
_entity.type
_entity.pdbx_description
1 polymer ?
#
loop_
_entity_poly.entity_id
_entity_poly.type
_entity_poly.pdbx_seq_one_letter_code
_entity_poly.pdbx_strand_id
1 'polypeptide(L)' 'MPNAMETIFQAALALGRHGGVDELMGDMESAALLYSKAERLLVFLLVEAPSLILNPPFSLTNLDRYRL' A
#
# COMPACT_ATOMS: atom_id res chain seq x y z
N MET A 1 -11.76 15.51 0.39
CA MET A 1 -12.12 14.13 0.00
C MET A 1 -10.81 13.36 -0.17
N PRO A 2 -10.56 12.24 0.52
CA PRO A 2 -9.30 11.52 0.35
C PRO A 2 -9.19 10.99 -1.08
N ASN A 3 -8.04 11.25 -1.72
CA ASN A 3 -7.69 10.70 -3.02
C ASN A 3 -7.59 9.17 -2.89
N ALA A 4 -8.10 8.41 -3.87
CA ALA A 4 -8.02 6.95 -3.89
C ALA A 4 -6.57 6.44 -3.68
N MET A 5 -5.58 7.15 -4.22
CA MET A 5 -4.16 6.87 -3.99
C MET A 5 -3.81 6.92 -2.50
N GLU A 6 -4.13 8.03 -1.82
CA GLU A 6 -3.79 8.22 -0.40
C GLU A 6 -4.55 7.21 0.48
N THR A 7 -5.78 6.84 0.12
CA THR A 7 -6.54 5.80 0.84
C THR A 7 -5.84 4.44 0.76
N ILE A 8 -5.40 4.03 -0.43
CA ILE A 8 -4.69 2.75 -0.61
C ILE A 8 -3.32 2.78 0.07
N PHE A 9 -2.61 3.91 -0.03
CA PHE A 9 -1.32 4.09 0.63
C PHE A 9 -1.45 3.98 2.15
N GLN A 10 -2.41 4.68 2.76
CA GLN A 10 -2.65 4.60 4.20
C GLN A 10 -3.10 3.21 4.65
N ALA A 11 -3.89 2.50 3.83
CA ALA A 11 -4.25 1.11 4.11
C ALA A 11 -3.03 0.19 4.10
N ALA A 12 -2.12 0.35 3.14
CA ALA A 12 -0.87 -0.41 3.09
C ALA A 12 -0.01 -0.17 4.33
N LEU A 13 0.14 1.09 4.75
CA LEU A 13 0.89 1.43 5.96
C LEU A 13 0.23 0.90 7.23
N ALA A 14 -1.11 0.90 7.31
CA ALA A 14 -1.82 0.33 8.45
C ALA A 14 -1.57 -1.19 8.55
N LEU A 15 -1.66 -1.91 7.43
CA LEU A 15 -1.34 -3.33 7.37
C LEU A 15 0.10 -3.62 7.77
N GLY A 16 1.08 -2.85 7.26
CA GLY A 16 2.48 -3.01 7.63
C GLY A 16 2.74 -2.76 9.12
N ARG A 17 2.12 -1.73 9.71
CA ARG A 17 2.22 -1.48 11.15
C ARG A 17 1.60 -2.59 11.99
N HIS A 18 0.46 -3.13 11.57
CA HIS A 18 -0.13 -4.29 12.24
C HIS A 18 0.76 -5.53 12.11
N GLY A 19 1.34 -5.76 10.94
CA GLY A 19 2.31 -6.85 10.73
C GLY A 19 3.51 -6.74 11.66
N GLY A 20 4.04 -5.54 11.87
CA GLY A 20 5.13 -5.31 12.82
C GLY A 20 4.74 -5.53 14.28
N VAL A 21 3.48 -5.29 14.65
CA VAL A 21 2.97 -5.66 15.99
C VAL A 21 2.91 -7.17 16.14
N ASP A 22 2.38 -7.89 15.15
CA ASP A 22 2.28 -9.36 15.19
C ASP A 22 3.67 -10.01 15.20
N GLU A 23 4.61 -9.49 14.42
CA GLU A 23 6.01 -9.93 14.40
C GLU A 23 6.66 -9.75 15.79
N LEU A 24 6.47 -8.58 16.42
CA LEU A 24 6.97 -8.32 17.76
C LEU A 24 6.37 -9.26 18.81
N MET A 25 5.10 -9.67 18.63
CA MET A 25 4.41 -10.61 19.51
C MET A 25 4.73 -12.08 19.20
N GLY A 26 5.55 -12.35 18.18
CA GLY A 26 5.97 -13.71 17.79
C GLY A 26 4.98 -14.44 16.87
N ASP A 27 3.92 -13.77 16.40
CA ASP A 27 2.99 -14.32 15.41
C ASP A 27 3.52 -14.06 13.99
N MET A 28 4.52 -14.85 13.60
CA MET A 28 5.24 -14.70 12.33
C MET A 28 4.35 -14.99 11.10
N GLU A 29 3.36 -15.87 11.21
CA GLU A 29 2.46 -16.20 10.10
C GLU A 29 1.52 -15.03 9.80
N SER A 30 0.88 -14.47 10.84
CA SER A 30 0.05 -13.27 10.70
C SER A 30 0.85 -12.08 10.20
N ALA A 31 2.05 -11.86 10.74
CA ALA A 31 2.96 -10.81 10.29
C ALA A 31 3.29 -10.92 8.80
N ALA A 32 3.71 -12.11 8.33
CA ALA A 32 4.02 -12.35 6.93
C ALA A 32 2.80 -12.11 6.02
N LEU A 33 1.61 -12.54 6.44
CA LEU A 33 0.38 -12.29 5.69
C LEU A 33 0.07 -10.79 5.58
N LEU A 34 0.23 -10.04 6.67
CA LEU A 34 -0.04 -8.60 6.71
C LEU A 34 0.98 -7.81 5.87
N TYR A 35 2.25 -8.16 5.96
CA TYR A 35 3.29 -7.57 5.10
C TYR A 35 3.03 -7.87 3.62
N SER A 36 2.68 -9.11 3.26
CA SER A 36 2.36 -9.47 1.87
C SER A 36 1.17 -8.66 1.33
N LYS A 37 0.14 -8.44 2.15
CA LYS A 37 -0.99 -7.57 1.77
C LYS A 37 -0.57 -6.11 1.60
N ALA A 38 0.26 -5.58 2.51
CA ALA A 38 0.78 -4.21 2.42
C ALA A 38 1.61 -4.01 1.14
N GLU A 39 2.54 -4.92 0.87
CA GLU A 39 3.36 -4.93 -0.35
C GLU A 39 2.48 -4.91 -1.60
N ARG A 40 1.46 -5.78 -1.66
CA ARG A 40 0.58 -5.88 -2.83
C ARG A 40 -0.18 -4.59 -3.12
N LEU A 41 -0.57 -3.84 -2.10
CA LEU A 41 -1.19 -2.52 -2.28
C LEU A 41 -0.20 -1.48 -2.80
N LEU A 42 1.05 -1.49 -2.33
CA LEU A 42 2.10 -0.58 -2.80
C LEU A 42 2.49 -0.89 -4.26
N VAL A 43 2.67 -2.17 -4.59
CA VAL A 43 2.94 -2.62 -5.97
C VAL A 43 1.79 -2.25 -6.89
N PHE A 44 0.53 -2.43 -6.46
CA PHE A 44 -0.63 -1.99 -7.21
C PHE A 44 -0.54 -0.50 -7.56
N LEU A 45 -0.23 0.37 -6.59
CA LEU A 45 -0.10 1.81 -6.84
C LEU A 45 1.03 2.13 -7.83
N LEU A 46 2.18 1.45 -7.73
CA LEU A 46 3.35 1.71 -8.57
C LEU A 46 3.19 1.21 -10.02
N VAL A 47 2.61 0.03 -10.19
CA VAL A 47 2.68 -0.74 -11.45
C VAL A 47 1.33 -0.87 -12.13
N GLU A 48 0.29 -1.22 -11.36
CA GLU A 48 -1.01 -1.60 -11.93
C GLU A 48 -1.94 -0.39 -12.09
N ALA A 49 -2.01 0.49 -11.09
CA ALA A 49 -2.90 1.65 -11.08
C ALA A 49 -2.70 2.62 -12.27
N PRO A 50 -1.47 2.91 -12.75
CA PRO A 50 -1.28 3.73 -13.95
C PRO A 50 -1.82 3.10 -15.24
N SER A 51 -2.00 1.78 -15.28
CA SER A 51 -2.56 1.06 -16.44
C SER A 51 -4.09 1.06 -16.47
N LEU A 52 -4.73 1.49 -15.38
CA LEU A 52 -6.19 1.56 -15.28
C LEU A 52 -6.74 2.72 -16.13
N ILE A 53 -7.81 2.43 -16.86
CA ILE A 53 -8.54 3.42 -17.65
C ILE A 53 -9.45 4.21 -16.70
N LEU A 54 -8.87 5.18 -15.99
CA LEU A 54 -9.57 6.10 -15.09
C LEU A 54 -9.74 7.47 -15.77
N ASN A 55 -10.80 8.19 -15.40
CA ASN A 55 -11.03 9.57 -15.84
C ASN A 55 -11.29 10.45 -14.62
N PRO A 56 -10.33 11.31 -14.21
CA PRO A 56 -9.01 11.52 -14.80
C PRO A 56 -8.06 10.31 -14.63
N PRO A 57 -7.02 10.17 -15.49
CA PRO A 57 -6.07 9.06 -15.40
C PRO A 57 -5.30 9.09 -14.09
N PHE A 58 -4.93 7.90 -13.60
CA PHE A 58 -4.07 7.78 -12.44
C PHE A 58 -2.67 8.31 -12.77
N SER A 59 -2.20 9.28 -11.99
CA SER A 59 -0.87 9.87 -12.17
C SER A 59 -0.18 10.01 -10.82
N LEU A 60 1.03 9.44 -10.71
CA LEU A 60 1.90 9.61 -9.55
C LEU A 60 2.84 10.77 -9.79
N THR A 61 2.86 11.72 -8.85
CA THR A 61 3.89 12.76 -8.83
C THR A 61 5.24 12.17 -8.38
N ASN A 62 6.33 12.90 -8.58
CA ASN A 62 7.63 12.48 -8.06
C ASN A 62 7.64 12.33 -6.53
N LEU A 63 6.84 13.14 -5.82
CA LEU A 63 6.71 13.02 -4.38
C LEU A 63 6.00 11.73 -3.99
N ASP A 64 4.95 11.34 -4.72
CA ASP A 64 4.22 10.09 -4.46
C ASP A 64 5.12 8.88 -4.68
N ARG A 65 5.93 8.89 -5.75
CA ARG A 65 6.92 7.83 -6.02
C ARG A 65 8.03 7.75 -5.00
N TYR A 66 8.37 8.86 -4.34
CA TYR A 66 9.39 8.86 -3.28
C TYR A 66 8.82 8.33 -1.95
N ARG A 67 7.51 8.48 -1.73
CA ARG A 67 6.82 7.98 -0.53
C ARG A 67 6.51 6.48 -0.61
N LEU A 68 6.34 5.95 -1.83
CA LEU A 68 6.12 4.53 -2.14
C LEU A 68 7.43 3.76 -2.19
#